data_AF-A0A067P6Z3-F1
#
_entry.id   AF-A0A067P6Z3-F1
#
_cell.length_a   1.000
_cell.length_b   1.000
_cell.length_c   1.000
_cell.angle_alpha   90.00
_cell.angle_beta   90.00
_cell.angle_gamma   90.00
#
_symmetry.space_group_name_H-M   'P 1'
#
loop_
_entity.id
_entity.type
_entity.pdbx_description
1 polymer ?
#
loop_
_entity_poly.entity_id
_entity_poly.type
_entity_poly.pdbx_seq_one_letter_code
_entity_poly.pdbx_strand_id
1 'polypeptide(L)' 'FSGSNSTYPVYLTIGNLPKSIHRRPSEHGTVLLGYLSADKIMGSHLFHESMHTILEPLHIAREKGVEMIYGDGSVASSS' A
#
# COMPACT_ATOMS: atom_id res chain seq x y z
N PHE A 1 -5.65 21.51 -25.23
CA PHE A 1 -5.31 20.15 -24.80
C PHE A 1 -5.35 20.07 -23.28
N SER A 2 -6.47 19.67 -22.69
CA SER A 2 -6.58 19.36 -21.27
C SER A 2 -6.92 17.88 -21.16
N GLY A 3 -5.89 17.04 -21.28
CA GLY A 3 -6.01 15.60 -21.09
C GLY A 3 -6.36 15.33 -19.63
N SER A 4 -7.60 14.93 -19.38
CA SER A 4 -8.05 14.46 -18.08
C SER A 4 -7.46 13.07 -17.84
N ASN A 5 -6.16 13.00 -17.54
CA ASN A 5 -5.50 11.75 -17.17
C ASN A 5 -6.02 11.32 -15.81
N SER A 6 -7.16 10.65 -15.81
CA SER A 6 -7.79 10.17 -14.57
C SER A 6 -6.84 9.17 -13.93
N THR A 7 -6.78 9.11 -12.60
CA THR A 7 -5.83 8.26 -11.90
C THR A 7 -6.51 7.68 -10.67
N TYR A 8 -6.42 6.36 -10.49
CA TYR A 8 -7.07 5.60 -9.43
C TYR A 8 -6.09 5.34 -8.29
N PRO A 9 -6.41 5.75 -7.05
CA PRO A 9 -5.58 5.43 -5.89
C PRO A 9 -5.65 3.93 -5.57
N VAL A 10 -4.52 3.36 -5.17
CA VAL A 10 -4.38 1.99 -4.65
C VAL A 10 -4.16 2.07 -3.15
N TYR A 11 -5.11 1.53 -2.39
CA TYR A 11 -5.06 1.49 -0.92
C TYR A 11 -4.78 0.08 -0.41
N LEU A 12 -4.01 -0.04 0.67
CA LEU A 12 -3.81 -1.27 1.42
C LEU A 12 -4.45 -1.13 2.80
N THR A 13 -5.20 -2.14 3.24
CA THR A 13 -5.81 -2.15 4.58
C THR A 13 -5.07 -3.15 5.47
N ILE A 14 -4.76 -2.74 6.70
CA ILE A 14 -4.14 -3.61 7.70
C ILE A 14 -5.23 -4.55 8.23
N GLY A 15 -5.19 -5.81 7.81
CA GLY A 15 -6.25 -6.78 8.14
C GLY A 15 -6.25 -7.27 9.59
N ASN A 16 -5.13 -7.14 10.31
CA ASN A 16 -4.98 -7.59 11.70
C ASN A 16 -5.25 -6.48 12.73
N LEU A 17 -6.16 -5.56 12.42
CA LEU A 17 -6.58 -4.54 13.39
C LEU A 17 -7.81 -5.02 14.16
N PRO A 18 -7.87 -4.81 15.49
CA PRO A 18 -9.08 -5.09 16.26
C PRO A 18 -10.27 -4.28 15.72
N LYS A 19 -11.48 -4.87 15.76
CA LYS A 19 -12.71 -4.28 15.20
C LYS A 19 -13.00 -2.85 15.70
N SER A 20 -12.57 -2.51 16.91
CA SER A 20 -12.68 -1.16 17.46
C SER A 20 -11.87 -0.13 16.66
N ILE A 21 -10.70 -0.51 16.17
CA ILE A 21 -9.81 0.34 15.35
C ILE A 21 -10.36 0.48 13.92
N HIS A 22 -10.90 -0.59 13.35
CA HIS A 22 -11.59 -0.51 12.04
C HIS A 22 -12.77 0.47 12.02
N ARG A 23 -13.41 0.73 13.17
CA ARG A 23 -14.54 1.67 13.27
C ARG A 23 -14.11 3.13 13.47
N ARG A 24 -12.81 3.41 13.45
CA ARG A 24 -12.24 4.75 13.61
C ARG A 24 -11.51 5.14 12.33
N PRO A 25 -12.16 5.87 11.41
CA PRO A 25 -11.59 6.26 10.12
C PRO A 25 -10.27 7.03 10.23
N SER A 26 -10.04 7.70 11.36
CA SER A 26 -8.84 8.48 11.67
C SER A 26 -7.66 7.65 12.21
N GLU A 27 -7.81 6.33 12.42
CA GLU A 27 -6.78 5.49 13.04
C GLU A 27 -5.85 4.78 12.03
N HIS A 28 -5.75 5.29 10.79
CA HIS A 28 -4.76 4.86 9.79
C HIS A 28 -4.79 3.35 9.47
N GLY A 29 -5.96 2.69 9.58
CA GLY A 29 -6.11 1.28 9.23
C GLY A 29 -5.97 0.99 7.72
N THR A 30 -5.87 2.04 6.92
CA THR A 30 -5.66 1.99 5.47
C THR A 30 -4.54 2.96 5.08
N VAL A 31 -3.62 2.50 4.23
CA VAL A 31 -2.47 3.26 3.73
C VAL A 31 -2.56 3.39 2.21
N LEU A 32 -2.30 4.58 1.68
CA LEU A 32 -2.18 4.81 0.24
C LEU A 32 -0.83 4.29 -0.26
N LEU A 33 -0.83 3.33 -1.18
CA LEU A 33 0.39 2.75 -1.77
C LEU A 33 0.83 3.47 -3.04
N GLY A 34 -0.12 3.98 -3.83
CA GLY A 34 0.18 4.59 -5.12
C GLY A 34 -1.05 4.91 -5.94
N TYR A 35 -0.81 5.25 -7.20
CA TYR A 35 -1.78 5.78 -8.13
C TYR A 35 -1.64 5.11 -9.50
N LEU A 36 -2.73 4.58 -10.05
CA LEU A 36 -2.79 3.93 -11.36
C LEU A 36 -3.47 4.83 -12.39
N SER A 37 -2.84 5.10 -13.53
CA SER A 37 -3.47 5.92 -14.58
C SER A 37 -4.67 5.20 -15.21
N ALA A 38 -5.80 5.90 -15.28
CA ALA A 38 -7.07 5.47 -15.86
C ALA A 38 -7.07 5.46 -17.38
N ASP A 39 -6.25 6.31 -18.02
CA ASP A 39 -6.05 6.23 -19.48
C ASP A 39 -5.45 4.88 -19.87
N LYS A 40 -4.84 4.21 -18.88
CA LYS A 40 -4.38 2.84 -18.93
C LYS A 40 -5.14 1.90 -18.00
N ILE A 41 -6.47 1.87 -18.03
CA ILE A 41 -7.18 0.59 -17.79
C ILE A 41 -6.90 -0.33 -19.00
N MET A 42 -5.62 -0.59 -19.23
CA MET A 42 -5.10 -1.58 -20.15
C MET A 42 -5.30 -2.93 -19.46
N GLY A 43 -5.60 -3.96 -20.24
CA GLY A 43 -6.07 -5.26 -19.75
C GLY A 43 -5.25 -5.88 -18.61
N SER A 44 -5.77 -6.98 -18.06
CA SER A 44 -5.28 -7.68 -16.86
C SER A 44 -3.75 -7.73 -16.69
N HIS A 45 -2.99 -7.87 -17.78
CA HIS A 45 -1.54 -7.85 -17.77
C HIS A 45 -0.91 -6.56 -17.22
N LEU A 46 -1.33 -5.37 -17.67
CA LEU A 46 -0.70 -4.11 -17.23
C LEU A 46 -1.13 -3.69 -15.83
N PHE A 47 -2.35 -4.07 -15.44
CA PHE A 47 -2.73 -4.01 -14.03
C PHE A 47 -1.83 -4.90 -13.17
N HIS A 48 -1.58 -6.14 -13.61
CA HIS A 48 -0.73 -7.08 -12.88
C HIS A 48 0.71 -6.59 -12.76
N GLU A 49 1.33 -6.11 -13.84
CA GLU A 49 2.67 -5.54 -13.83
C GLU A 49 2.76 -4.30 -12.93
N SER A 50 1.77 -3.40 -13.01
CA SER A 50 1.75 -2.21 -12.15
C SER A 50 1.64 -2.57 -10.67
N MET A 51 0.79 -3.55 -10.34
CA MET A 51 0.67 -4.07 -8.97
C MET A 51 1.95 -4.78 -8.52
N HIS A 52 2.62 -5.51 -9.40
CA HIS A 52 3.92 -6.11 -9.10
C HIS A 52 4.94 -5.04 -8.71
N THR A 53 5.09 -3.99 -9.51
CA THR A 53 6.01 -2.87 -9.21
C THR A 53 5.65 -2.15 -7.90
N ILE A 54 4.35 -1.86 -7.65
CA ILE A 54 3.92 -1.18 -6.43
C ILE A 54 4.24 -2.02 -5.17
N LEU A 55 4.12 -3.35 -5.27
CA LEU A 55 4.28 -4.26 -4.13
C LEU A 55 5.69 -4.83 -3.98
N GLU A 56 6.57 -4.67 -4.96
CA GLU A 56 7.96 -5.16 -4.93
C GLU A 56 8.73 -4.70 -3.67
N PRO A 57 8.67 -3.42 -3.23
CA PRO A 57 9.33 -3.00 -2.00
C PRO A 57 8.82 -3.75 -0.76
N LEU A 58 7.52 -4.08 -0.71
CA LEU A 58 6.93 -4.86 0.39
C LEU A 58 7.40 -6.32 0.35
N HIS A 59 7.59 -6.87 -0.84
CA HIS A 59 8.13 -8.22 -1.01
C HIS A 59 9.58 -8.31 -0.49
N ILE A 60 10.41 -7.34 -0.87
CA ILE A 60 11.80 -7.25 -0.41
C ILE A 60 11.85 -7.04 1.11
N ALA A 61 11.02 -6.14 1.63
CA ALA A 61 10.88 -5.87 3.07
C ALA A 61 10.48 -7.13 3.84
N ARG A 62 9.57 -7.95 3.29
CA ARG A 62 9.17 -9.22 3.87
C ARG A 62 10.32 -10.23 3.92
N GLU A 63 11.13 -10.33 2.87
CA GLU A 63 12.20 -11.33 2.79
C GLU A 63 13.45 -10.96 3.58
N LYS A 64 13.80 -9.68 3.58
CA LYS A 64 15.00 -9.18 4.26
C LYS A 64 14.73 -8.71 5.68
N GLY A 65 13.46 -8.60 6.04
CA GLY A 65 13.02 -7.90 7.21
C GLY A 65 13.21 -6.39 7.11
N VAL A 66 12.57 -5.65 8.02
CA VAL A 66 12.73 -4.20 8.15
C VAL A 66 12.83 -3.85 9.63
N GLU A 67 13.70 -2.88 9.95
CA GLU A 67 13.73 -2.25 11.26
C GLU A 67 12.45 -1.45 11.49
N MET A 68 11.67 -1.85 12.48
CA MET A 68 10.48 -1.12 12.91
C MET A 68 10.77 -0.38 14.21
N ILE A 69 10.42 0.91 14.22
CA ILE A 69 10.41 1.74 15.41
C ILE A 69 9.03 1.63 16.05
N TYR A 70 8.99 1.17 17.30
CA TYR A 70 7.77 1.08 18.08
C TYR A 70 7.44 2.42 18.76
N GLY A 71 6.21 2.58 19.24
CA GLY A 71 5.75 3.81 19.89
C GLY A 71 6.51 4.19 21.16
N ASP A 72 7.28 3.26 21.74
CA ASP A 72 8.17 3.49 22.90
C ASP A 72 9.60 3.86 22.50
N GLY A 73 9.89 3.99 21.20
CA GLY A 73 11.22 4.29 20.67
C GLY A 73 12.15 3.08 20.57
N SER A 74 11.68 1.88 20.90
CA SER A 74 12.44 0.65 20.67
C SER A 74 12.51 0.31 19.18
N VAL A 75 13.62 -0.29 18.75
CA VAL A 75 13.81 -0.79 17.37
C VAL A 75 13.82 -2.31 17.41
N ALA A 76 12.97 -2.96 16.60
CA ALA A 76 13.07 -4.39 16.36
C ALA A 76 13.06 -4.71 14.88
N SER A 77 13.88 -5.69 14.48
CA SER A 77 13.89 -6.24 13.14
C SER A 77 12.74 -7.25 13.01
N SER A 78 11.70 -6.90 12.25
CA SER A 78 10.72 -7.90 11.83
C SER A 78 11.35 -8.71 10.70
N SER A 79 11.65 -9.99 10.96
CA SER A 79 12.25 -10.93 9.98
C SER A 79 11.22 -11.93 9.49
#